data_AF-A0A3L7JT77-F1
#
_entry.id   AF-A0A3L7JT77-F1
#
_cell.length_a   1.000
_cell.length_b   1.000
_cell.length_c   1.000
_cell.angle_alpha   90.00
_cell.angle_beta   90.00
_cell.angle_gamma   90.00
#
_symmetry.space_group_name_H-M   'P 1'
#
loop_
_entity.id
_entity.type
_entity.pdbx_description
1 polymer ?
#
loop_
_entity_poly.entity_id
_entity_poly.type
_entity_poly.pdbx_seq_one_letter_code
_entity_poly.pdbx_strand_id
1 'polypeptide(L)' 'MEVNITELLKEIEENRKKMVQLALKSSFADDQVVQISWKLDSLLNRYEEMAQKI' A
#
# COMPACT_ATOMS: atom_id res chain seq x y z
N MET A 1 17.81 9.48 7.17
CA MET A 1 16.70 8.81 7.88
C MET A 1 16.61 7.41 7.33
N GLU A 2 16.99 6.41 8.11
CA GLU A 2 16.76 5.00 7.78
C GLU A 2 15.25 4.79 7.74
N VAL A 3 14.71 4.51 6.57
CA VAL A 3 13.32 4.09 6.43
C VAL A 3 13.28 2.71 7.06
N ASN A 4 12.60 2.56 8.19
CA ASN A 4 12.49 1.26 8.84
C ASN A 4 11.55 0.39 8.00
N ILE A 5 12.04 -0.76 7.50
CA ILE A 5 11.23 -1.74 6.75
C ILE A 5 9.93 -2.07 7.50
N THR A 6 9.96 -2.10 8.83
CA THR A 6 8.79 -2.34 9.68
C THR A 6 7.72 -1.26 9.55
N GLU A 7 8.13 0.02 9.46
CA GLU A 7 7.19 1.13 9.28
C GLU A 7 6.57 1.09 7.88
N LEU A 8 7.36 0.75 6.87
CA LEU A 8 6.88 0.58 5.50
C LEU A 8 5.87 -0.57 5.40
N LEU A 9 6.16 -1.72 6.01
CA LEU A 9 5.24 -2.86 6.07
C LEU A 9 3.93 -2.51 6.80
N LYS A 10 4.00 -1.70 7.87
CA LYS A 10 2.82 -1.21 8.57
C LYS A 10 1.98 -0.31 7.66
N GLU A 11 2.60 0.61 6.93
CA GLU A 11 1.89 1.50 5.99
C GLU A 11 1.25 0.72 4.84
N ILE A 12 1.93 -0.31 4.31
CA ILE A 12 1.40 -1.22 3.30
C ILE A 12 0.12 -1.90 3.81
N GLU A 13 0.16 -2.49 5.01
CA GLU A 13 -0.99 -3.21 5.56
C GLU A 13 -2.16 -2.28 5.91
N GLU A 14 -1.88 -1.06 6.38
CA GLU A 14 -2.91 -0.05 6.62
C GLU A 14 -3.60 0.39 5.31
N ASN A 15 -2.83 0.63 4.24
CA ASN A 15 -3.40 0.97 2.93
C ASN A 15 -4.20 -0.19 2.35
N ARG A 16 -3.69 -1.43 2.46
CA ARG A 16 -4.40 -2.64 2.02
C ARG A 16 -5.75 -2.80 2.73
N LYS A 17 -5.78 -2.65 4.06
CA LYS A 17 -7.02 -2.69 4.85
C LYS A 17 -8.01 -1.63 4.39
N LYS A 18 -7.55 -0.38 4.21
CA LYS A 18 -8.40 0.73 3.77
C LYS A 18 -8.98 0.47 2.38
N MET A 19 -8.16 -0.01 1.44
CA MET A 19 -8.58 -0.37 0.08
C MET A 19 -9.69 -1.41 0.11
N VAL A 20 -9.48 -2.51 0.83
CA VAL A 20 -10.44 -3.61 0.93
C VAL A 20 -11.73 -3.15 1.61
N GLN A 21 -11.64 -2.42 2.72
CA GLN A 21 -12.82 -1.91 3.41
C GLN A 21 -13.66 -0.96 2.55
N LEU A 22 -13.02 -0.15 1.72
CA LEU A 22 -13.71 0.76 0.82
C LEU A 22 -14.30 0.01 -0.38
N ALA A 23 -13.55 -0.90 -0.99
CA ALA A 23 -14.01 -1.73 -2.11
C ALA A 23 -15.23 -2.59 -1.74
N LEU A 24 -15.26 -3.11 -0.52
CA LEU A 24 -16.41 -3.86 0.01
C LEU A 24 -17.66 -2.98 0.22
N LYS A 25 -17.49 -1.66 0.42
CA LYS A 25 -18.59 -0.70 0.60
C LYS A 25 -19.07 -0.09 -0.70
N SER A 26 -18.19 0.03 -1.71
CA SER A 26 -18.51 0.56 -3.03
C SER A 26 -18.21 -0.45 -4.12
N SER A 27 -17.01 -0.42 -4.70
CA SER A 27 -16.54 -1.30 -5.76
C SER A 27 -15.02 -1.20 -5.89
N PHE A 28 -14.38 -2.21 -6.45
CA PHE A 28 -12.96 -2.12 -6.82
C PHE A 28 -12.68 -1.10 -7.92
N ALA A 29 -13.70 -0.67 -8.68
CA ALA A 29 -13.61 0.38 -9.68
C ALA A 29 -13.91 1.78 -9.14
N ASP A 30 -14.18 1.92 -7.84
CA ASP A 30 -14.37 3.22 -7.20
C ASP A 30 -13.08 4.04 -7.27
N ASP A 31 -13.17 5.30 -7.69
CA ASP A 31 -12.01 6.19 -7.88
C ASP A 31 -11.13 6.28 -6.63
N GLN A 32 -11.71 6.24 -5.44
CA GLN A 32 -10.95 6.28 -4.19
C GLN A 32 -10.24 4.95 -3.94
N VAL A 33 -10.85 3.82 -4.28
CA VAL A 33 -10.22 2.49 -4.20
C VAL A 33 -9.04 2.42 -5.17
N VAL A 34 -9.23 2.91 -6.39
CA VAL A 34 -8.16 3.03 -7.39
C VAL A 34 -7.04 3.92 -6.85
N GLN A 35 -7.33 5.11 -6.32
CA GLN A 35 -6.27 5.97 -5.75
C GLN A 35 -5.49 5.28 -4.61
N ILE A 36 -6.17 4.50 -3.76
CA ILE A 36 -5.49 3.72 -2.71
C ILE A 36 -4.64 2.60 -3.33
N SER A 37 -5.09 1.95 -4.40
CA SER A 37 -4.31 0.91 -5.08
C SER A 37 -3.02 1.46 -5.68
N TRP A 38 -3.06 2.66 -6.29
CA TRP A 38 -1.87 3.34 -6.79
C TRP A 38 -0.87 3.65 -5.67
N LYS A 39 -1.37 4.08 -4.50
CA LYS A 39 -0.51 4.30 -3.33
C LYS A 39 0.09 2.98 -2.82
N LEU A 40 -0.71 1.92 -2.77
CA LEU A 40 -0.26 0.60 -2.34
C LEU A 40 0.85 0.06 -3.24
N ASP A 41 0.69 0.17 -4.56
CA ASP A 41 1.72 -0.22 -5.54
C ASP A 41 3.03 0.55 -5.33
N SER A 42 2.97 1.86 -5.10
CA SER A 42 4.17 2.67 -4.81
C SER A 42 4.90 2.21 -3.54
N LEU A 43 4.15 1.86 -2.48
CA LEU A 43 4.74 1.35 -1.24
C LEU A 43 5.35 -0.05 -1.43
N LEU A 44 4.71 -0.91 -2.21
CA LEU A 44 5.20 -2.25 -2.54
C LEU A 44 6.50 -2.17 -3.37
N ASN A 45 6.54 -1.30 -4.38
CA ASN A 45 7.75 -1.06 -5.18
C ASN A 45 8.91 -0.58 -4.30
N ARG A 46 8.64 0.37 -3.39
CA ARG A 46 9.65 0.86 -2.44
C ARG A 46 10.14 -0.25 -1.51
N TYR A 47 9.25 -1.13 -1.06
CA TYR A 47 9.64 -2.28 -0.26
C TYR A 47 10.53 -3.24 -1.05
N GLU A 48 10.16 -3.53 -2.30
CA GLU A 48 10.95 -4.37 -3.19
C GLU A 48 12.35 -3.77 -3.45
N GLU A 49 12.46 -2.47 -3.73
CA GLU A 49 13.74 -1.78 -3.88
C GLU A 49 14.62 -1.85 -2.62
N MET A 50 14.00 -1.83 -1.43
CA MET A 50 14.72 -1.97 -0.15
C MET A 50 15.11 -3.43 0.12
N ALA A 51 14.27 -4.38 -0.26
CA ALA A 51 14.51 -5.82 -0.07
C ALA A 51 15.55 -6.37 -1.07
N GLN A 52 15.61 -5.82 -2.29
CA GLN A 52 16.62 -6.18 -3.30
C GLN A 52 18.01 -5.59 -3.01
N LYS A 53 18.13 -4.67 -2.05
CA LYS A 53 19.43 -4.12 -1.59
C LYS A 53 20.14 -4.96 -0.51
N ILE A 54 19.62 -6.16 -0.21
CA ILE A 54 20.17 -7.08 0.79
C ILE A 54 20.95 -8.20 0.09
#